data_AF-A0A1T5F2T9-F1
#
_entry.id   AF-A0A1T5F2T9-F1
#
_cell.length_a   1.000
_cell.length_b   1.000
_cell.length_c   1.000
_cell.angle_alpha   90.00
_cell.angle_beta   90.00
_cell.angle_gamma   90.00
#
_symmetry.space_group_name_H-M   'P 1'
#
loop_
_entity.id
_entity.type
_entity.pdbx_description
1 polymer ?
#
loop_
_entity_poly.entity_id
_entity_poly.type
_entity_poly.pdbx_seq_one_letter_code
_entity_poly.pdbx_strand_id
1 'polypeptide(L)'
;MDIKSPVGEARNTYTYTADGIKRKTLQQWNSNYSTTPVIGTGINVSSLNLSKMTDYAGNIIYENGSLKRILIDGGYIEGGVYYFYLTDHLGNNRVVANSSGAVIQKTHYYPFGMAFAESTDQGKQPYKYNGKEFDQMHG
;
A
#
# COMPACT_ATOMS: atom_id res chain seq x y z
N MET A 1 11.94 -5.70 7.54
CA MET A 1 11.11 -5.55 8.74
C MET A 1 10.39 -6.86 8.97
N ASP A 2 10.66 -7.47 10.10
CA ASP A 2 10.03 -8.73 10.51
C ASP A 2 8.83 -8.42 11.38
N ILE A 3 7.72 -9.10 11.12
CA ILE A 3 6.46 -8.87 11.83
C ILE A 3 6.03 -10.19 12.43
N LYS A 4 5.87 -10.20 13.76
CA LYS A 4 5.36 -11.32 14.53
C LYS A 4 4.23 -10.79 15.41
N SER A 5 3.03 -11.34 15.23
CA SER A 5 1.84 -10.95 15.98
C SER A 5 1.04 -12.18 16.42
N PRO A 6 0.04 -12.01 17.31
CA PRO A 6 -0.87 -13.10 17.67
C PRO A 6 -1.63 -13.70 16.49
N VAL A 7 -1.77 -12.95 15.39
CA VAL A 7 -2.60 -13.32 14.23
C VAL A 7 -1.81 -13.58 12.95
N GLY A 8 -0.48 -13.46 12.97
CA GLY A 8 0.32 -13.66 11.76
C GLY A 8 1.82 -13.47 11.96
N GLU A 9 2.58 -13.99 11.00
CA GLU A 9 3.99 -13.67 10.80
C GLU A 9 4.29 -13.30 9.35
N ALA A 10 5.17 -12.33 9.17
CA ALA A 10 5.53 -11.78 7.87
C ALA A 10 6.90 -11.12 7.86
N ARG A 11 7.40 -10.85 6.66
CA ARG A 11 8.60 -10.05 6.40
C ARG A 11 8.34 -9.10 5.25
N ASN A 12 8.59 -7.81 5.49
CA ASN A 12 8.60 -6.77 4.47
C ASN A 12 10.05 -6.35 4.21
N THR A 13 10.48 -6.43 2.95
CA THR A 13 11.82 -6.01 2.51
C THR A 13 11.67 -4.85 1.55
N TYR A 14 12.40 -3.77 1.82
CA TYR A 14 12.37 -2.57 1.01
C TYR A 14 13.76 -2.34 0.39
N THR A 15 13.80 -2.07 -0.91
CA THR A 15 15.04 -1.74 -1.63
C THR A 15 14.97 -0.30 -2.08
N TYR A 16 16.07 0.42 -1.86
CA TYR A 16 16.21 1.84 -2.20
C TYR A 16 17.46 2.05 -3.07
N THR A 17 17.48 3.12 -3.85
CA THR A 17 18.73 3.64 -4.42
C THR A 17 19.58 4.31 -3.34
N ALA A 18 20.84 4.59 -3.66
CA ALA A 18 21.73 5.37 -2.79
C ALA A 18 21.13 6.75 -2.45
N ASP A 19 20.32 7.31 -3.34
CA ASP A 19 19.63 8.61 -3.17
C ASP A 19 18.35 8.51 -2.32
N GLY A 20 18.02 7.34 -1.77
CA GLY A 20 16.84 7.15 -0.91
C GLY A 20 15.51 6.95 -1.65
N ILE A 21 15.53 6.78 -2.98
CA ILE A 21 14.32 6.50 -3.76
C ILE A 21 13.95 5.03 -3.61
N LYS A 22 12.71 4.76 -3.19
CA LYS A 22 12.15 3.41 -3.08
C LYS A 22 12.06 2.77 -4.48
N ARG A 23 12.62 1.56 -4.63
CA ARG A 23 12.63 0.80 -5.89
C ARG A 23 11.80 -0.46 -5.81
N LYS A 24 11.70 -1.08 -4.64
CA LYS A 24 11.00 -2.35 -4.49
C LYS A 24 10.46 -2.54 -3.08
N THR A 25 9.28 -3.15 -3.01
CA THR A 25 8.72 -3.77 -1.81
C THR A 25 8.55 -5.26 -2.08
N LEU A 26 9.11 -6.11 -1.23
CA LEU A 26 8.83 -7.54 -1.19
C LEU A 26 8.19 -7.87 0.14
N GLN A 27 6.95 -8.33 0.07
CA GLN A 27 6.09 -8.66 1.18
C GLN A 27 5.93 -10.18 1.20
N GLN A 28 6.20 -10.84 2.31
CA GLN A 28 6.11 -12.29 2.46
C GLN A 28 5.37 -12.63 3.74
N TRP A 29 4.44 -13.59 3.71
CA TRP A 29 3.65 -13.97 4.87
C TRP A 29 3.34 -15.46 4.91
N ASN A 30 3.07 -15.96 6.11
CA ASN A 30 2.64 -17.34 6.33
C ASN A 30 1.10 -17.41 6.27
N SER A 31 0.55 -17.99 5.20
CA SER A 31 -0.90 -18.21 5.07
C SER A 31 -1.47 -19.24 6.06
N ASN A 32 -0.60 -20.10 6.59
CA ASN A 32 -0.96 -21.22 7.47
C ASN A 32 -0.57 -20.92 8.92
N TYR A 33 -0.57 -19.64 9.30
CA TYR A 33 -0.16 -19.24 10.63
C TYR A 33 -1.11 -19.80 11.70
N SER A 34 -0.54 -20.53 12.67
CA SER A 34 -1.31 -21.02 13.82
C SER A 34 -1.35 -19.96 14.93
N THR A 35 -2.55 -19.65 15.40
CA THR A 35 -2.80 -18.66 16.45
C THR A 35 -2.78 -19.25 17.87
N THR A 36 -2.49 -20.55 18.02
CA THR A 36 -2.53 -21.24 19.32
C THR A 36 -1.16 -21.82 19.71
N PRO A 37 -0.84 -21.72 21.01
CA PRO A 37 -0.06 -20.63 21.55
C PRO A 37 1.28 -20.44 20.83
N VAL A 38 1.56 -19.19 20.46
CA VAL A 38 2.80 -18.79 19.79
C VAL A 38 3.93 -18.70 20.81
N ILE A 39 4.82 -19.70 20.84
CA ILE A 39 6.02 -19.68 21.67
C ILE A 39 7.15 -19.03 20.86
N GLY A 40 7.51 -17.79 21.18
CA GLY A 40 8.68 -17.11 20.63
C GLY A 40 8.41 -15.72 20.04
N THR A 41 9.48 -14.92 19.93
CA THR A 41 9.44 -13.53 19.44
C THR A 41 9.89 -13.37 17.99
N GLY A 42 10.55 -14.38 17.41
CA GLY A 42 11.06 -14.36 16.03
C GLY A 42 10.08 -14.93 15.00
N ILE A 43 10.23 -14.50 13.75
CA ILE A 43 9.49 -15.08 12.61
C ILE A 43 10.17 -16.37 12.13
N ASN A 44 9.37 -17.32 11.64
CA ASN A 44 9.91 -18.46 10.89
C ASN A 44 9.94 -18.12 9.38
N VAL A 45 11.13 -17.75 8.89
CA VAL A 45 11.31 -17.33 7.48
C VAL A 45 10.95 -18.45 6.51
N SER A 46 11.25 -19.70 6.85
CA SER A 46 10.95 -20.86 6.01
C SER A 46 9.44 -21.14 5.88
N SER A 47 8.62 -20.62 6.80
CA SER A 47 7.17 -20.75 6.76
C SER A 47 6.46 -19.65 5.97
N LEU A 48 7.18 -18.63 5.49
CA LEU A 48 6.62 -17.55 4.66
C LEU A 48 6.37 -18.08 3.24
N ASN A 49 5.17 -18.60 3.01
CA ASN A 49 4.81 -19.34 1.81
C ASN A 49 4.09 -18.52 0.74
N LEU A 50 3.60 -17.33 1.07
CA LEU A 50 3.02 -16.38 0.12
C LEU A 50 3.89 -15.13 0.01
N SER A 51 3.83 -14.50 -1.16
CA SER A 51 4.54 -13.24 -1.39
C SER A 51 3.81 -12.31 -2.34
N LYS A 52 4.12 -11.02 -2.20
CA LYS A 52 3.69 -9.93 -3.06
C LYS A 52 4.90 -9.05 -3.33
N MET A 53 5.15 -8.77 -4.61
CA MET A 53 6.23 -7.92 -5.05
C MET A 53 5.66 -6.66 -5.70
N THR A 54 6.19 -5.50 -5.32
CA THR A 54 5.86 -4.21 -5.94
C THR A 54 7.13 -3.50 -6.36
N ASP A 55 7.29 -3.24 -7.65
CA ASP A 55 8.46 -2.57 -8.22
C ASP A 55 8.07 -1.15 -8.69
N TYR A 56 8.94 -0.18 -8.38
CA TYR A 56 8.71 1.24 -8.64
C TYR A 56 9.72 1.76 -9.69
N ALA A 57 9.21 2.01 -10.89
CA ALA A 57 9.96 2.52 -12.03
C ALA A 57 9.54 3.97 -12.33
N GLY A 58 9.95 4.90 -11.47
CA GLY A 58 9.54 6.30 -11.58
C GLY A 58 8.05 6.44 -11.29
N ASN A 59 7.28 6.90 -12.27
CA ASN A 59 5.83 7.03 -12.16
C ASN A 59 5.08 5.72 -12.47
N ILE A 60 5.77 4.65 -12.86
CA ILE A 60 5.15 3.35 -13.20
C ILE A 60 5.34 2.38 -12.03
N ILE A 61 4.26 1.68 -11.67
CA ILE A 61 4.22 0.69 -10.60
C ILE A 61 3.85 -0.67 -11.19
N TYR A 62 4.65 -1.67 -10.86
CA TYR A 62 4.41 -3.06 -11.21
C TYR A 62 4.05 -3.85 -9.96
N GLU A 63 3.12 -4.78 -10.08
CA GLU A 63 2.77 -5.75 -9.04
C GLU A 63 3.00 -7.16 -9.60
N ASN A 64 3.86 -7.93 -8.93
CA ASN A 64 4.30 -9.26 -9.37
C ASN A 64 4.76 -9.28 -10.85
N GLY A 65 5.49 -8.24 -11.26
CA GLY A 65 6.00 -8.07 -12.63
C GLY A 65 4.98 -7.58 -13.66
N SER A 66 3.69 -7.48 -13.32
CA SER A 66 2.65 -6.97 -14.21
C SER A 66 2.40 -5.48 -13.95
N LEU A 67 2.11 -4.70 -15.01
CA LEU A 67 1.79 -3.28 -14.86
C LEU A 67 0.54 -3.12 -13.98
N LYS A 68 0.70 -2.45 -12.84
CA LYS A 68 -0.40 -2.15 -11.92
C LYS A 68 -0.94 -0.75 -12.13
N ARG A 69 -0.05 0.25 -12.25
CA ARG A 69 -0.47 1.65 -12.27
C ARG A 69 0.55 2.55 -12.95
N ILE A 70 0.06 3.58 -13.63
CA ILE A 70 0.85 4.72 -14.11
C ILE A 70 0.38 5.96 -13.36
N LEU A 71 1.25 6.56 -12.57
CA LEU A 71 0.97 7.81 -11.86
C LEU A 71 1.10 8.98 -12.83
N ILE A 72 0.17 9.93 -12.71
CA ILE A 72 0.17 11.19 -13.44
C ILE A 72 -0.19 12.32 -12.49
N ASP A 73 0.03 13.56 -12.91
CA ASP A 73 -0.37 14.71 -12.11
C ASP A 73 -1.89 14.72 -11.90
N GLY A 74 -2.33 14.87 -10.66
CA GLY A 74 -3.74 14.83 -10.27
C GLY A 74 -4.44 13.46 -10.37
N GLY A 75 -3.73 12.35 -10.62
CA GLY A 75 -4.40 11.06 -10.78
C GLY A 75 -3.51 9.85 -11.08
N TYR A 76 -4.12 8.83 -11.70
CA TYR A 76 -3.43 7.65 -12.20
C TYR A 76 -4.23 6.92 -13.27
N ILE A 77 -3.56 6.05 -14.02
CA ILE A 77 -4.16 5.11 -14.96
C ILE A 77 -3.96 3.69 -14.43
N GLU A 78 -5.04 2.91 -14.42
CA GLU A 78 -5.03 1.51 -14.00
C GLU A 78 -6.02 0.71 -14.87
N GLY A 79 -5.55 -0.37 -15.49
CA GLY A 79 -6.37 -1.19 -16.39
C GLY A 79 -6.94 -0.42 -17.59
N GLY A 80 -6.25 0.63 -18.05
CA GLY A 80 -6.72 1.51 -19.12
C GLY A 80 -7.78 2.53 -18.69
N VAL A 81 -8.19 2.55 -17.42
CA VAL A 81 -9.13 3.54 -16.88
C VAL A 81 -8.36 4.65 -16.18
N TYR A 82 -8.75 5.89 -16.48
CA TYR A 82 -8.23 7.07 -15.79
C TYR A 82 -8.99 7.29 -14.48
N TYR A 83 -8.24 7.58 -13.42
CA TYR A 83 -8.72 7.96 -12.11
C TYR A 83 -8.09 9.29 -11.71
N PHE A 84 -8.89 10.19 -11.15
CA PHE A 84 -8.43 11.51 -10.72
C PHE A 84 -8.67 11.72 -9.22
N TYR A 85 -7.84 12.59 -8.65
CA TYR A 85 -7.87 12.96 -7.24
C TYR A 85 -8.61 14.28 -7.04
N LEU A 86 -9.38 14.35 -5.95
CA LEU A 86 -9.74 15.63 -5.34
C LEU A 86 -8.92 15.77 -4.06
N THR A 87 -8.10 16.81 -4.02
CA THR A 87 -7.19 17.07 -2.92
C THR A 87 -7.71 18.18 -2.00
N ASP A 88 -7.28 18.16 -0.74
CA ASP A 88 -7.44 19.32 0.14
C ASP A 88 -6.33 20.37 -0.09
N HIS A 89 -6.38 21.48 0.64
CA HIS A 89 -5.43 22.59 0.54
C HIS A 89 -3.97 22.20 0.86
N LEU A 90 -3.73 21.04 1.48
CA LEU A 90 -2.39 20.50 1.76
C LEU A 90 -1.95 19.47 0.73
N GLY A 91 -2.78 19.18 -0.28
CA GLY A 91 -2.50 18.18 -1.30
C GLY A 91 -2.83 16.75 -0.88
N ASN A 92 -3.51 16.52 0.24
CA ASN A 92 -3.91 15.16 0.62
C ASN A 92 -5.04 14.69 -0.29
N ASN A 93 -4.93 13.46 -0.80
CA ASN A 93 -6.00 12.85 -1.59
C ASN A 93 -7.22 12.54 -0.71
N ARG A 94 -8.33 13.26 -0.91
CA ARG A 94 -9.59 13.10 -0.17
C ARG A 94 -10.60 12.22 -0.89
N VAL A 95 -10.59 12.25 -2.22
CA VAL A 95 -11.52 11.50 -3.06
C VAL A 95 -10.78 11.00 -4.28
N VAL A 96 -11.00 9.73 -4.63
CA VAL A 96 -10.63 9.18 -5.93
C VAL A 96 -11.91 8.91 -6.71
N ALA A 97 -11.97 9.37 -7.95
CA ALA A 97 -13.06 9.09 -8.86
C ALA A 97 -12.54 8.54 -10.19
N ASN A 98 -13.33 7.70 -10.86
CA ASN A 98 -13.02 7.19 -12.19
C ASN A 98 -13.37 8.22 -13.28
N SER A 99 -13.03 7.90 -14.53
CA SER A 99 -13.29 8.77 -15.70
C SER A 99 -14.77 9.13 -15.92
N SER A 100 -15.72 8.39 -15.34
CA SER A 100 -17.16 8.69 -15.38
C SER A 100 -17.62 9.59 -14.23
N GLY A 101 -16.73 9.99 -13.33
CA GLY A 101 -17.03 10.76 -12.12
C GLY A 101 -17.55 9.92 -10.95
N ALA A 102 -17.56 8.59 -11.07
CA ALA A 102 -17.97 7.72 -9.96
C ALA A 102 -16.86 7.66 -8.89
N VAL A 103 -17.23 7.94 -7.65
CA VAL A 103 -16.30 7.91 -6.51
C VAL A 103 -15.99 6.46 -6.15
N ILE A 104 -14.70 6.12 -6.13
CA ILE A 104 -14.20 4.77 -5.79
C ILE A 104 -13.48 4.72 -4.45
N GLN A 105 -13.13 5.86 -3.87
CA GLN A 105 -12.51 5.96 -2.53
C GLN A 105 -12.79 7.33 -1.93
N LYS A 106 -13.05 7.37 -0.61
CA LYS A 106 -13.10 8.60 0.20
C LYS A 106 -12.21 8.44 1.41
N THR A 107 -11.36 9.43 1.68
CA THR A 107 -10.49 9.41 2.84
C THR A 107 -10.50 10.78 3.51
N HIS A 108 -10.74 10.78 4.82
CA HIS A 108 -10.72 11.97 5.65
C HIS A 108 -9.61 11.84 6.68
N TYR A 109 -8.80 12.87 6.86
CA TYR A 109 -7.61 12.83 7.71
C TYR A 109 -7.77 13.73 8.94
N TYR A 110 -7.33 13.23 10.09
CA TYR A 110 -6.95 14.05 11.24
C TYR A 110 -5.69 14.87 10.90
N PRO A 111 -5.39 15.95 11.63
CA PRO A 111 -4.24 16.81 11.34
C PRO A 111 -2.90 16.08 11.14
N PHE A 112 -2.71 14.96 11.84
CA PHE A 112 -1.49 14.14 11.80
C PHE A 112 -1.59 12.88 10.92
N GLY A 113 -2.57 12.83 10.01
CA GLY A 113 -2.62 11.85 8.92
C GLY A 113 -3.37 10.55 9.19
N MET A 114 -3.88 10.33 10.41
CA MET A 114 -4.80 9.21 10.66
C MET A 114 -6.10 9.40 9.88
N ALA A 115 -6.59 8.33 9.26
CA ALA A 115 -7.87 8.34 8.57
C ALA A 115 -9.04 8.28 9.55
N PHE A 116 -10.15 8.96 9.23
CA PHE A 116 -11.39 8.88 9.98
C PHE A 116 -12.07 7.53 9.73
N ALA A 117 -12.84 7.06 10.71
CA ALA A 117 -13.59 5.81 10.64
C ALA A 117 -14.61 5.78 9.48
N GLU A 118 -15.13 6.94 9.08
CA GLU A 118 -16.08 7.10 7.96
C GLU A 118 -15.43 7.02 6.56
N SER A 119 -14.10 6.93 6.48
CA SER A 119 -13.37 6.80 5.21
C SER A 119 -13.67 5.44 4.56
N THR A 120 -14.05 5.44 3.28
CA THR A 120 -14.45 4.23 2.54
C THR A 120 -13.38 3.80 1.54
N ASP A 121 -13.33 2.49 1.26
CA ASP A 121 -12.52 1.91 0.16
C ASP A 121 -11.04 2.29 0.18
N GLN A 122 -10.47 2.47 1.38
CA GLN A 122 -9.12 2.96 1.63
C GLN A 122 -7.98 2.10 1.02
N GLY A 123 -8.29 0.93 0.45
CA GLY A 123 -7.33 0.01 -0.18
C GLY A 123 -7.26 0.12 -1.71
N LYS A 124 -8.11 0.93 -2.37
CA LYS A 124 -8.08 1.07 -3.83
C LYS A 124 -6.83 1.80 -4.31
N GLN A 125 -6.48 2.86 -3.58
CA GLN A 125 -5.36 3.71 -3.89
C GLN A 125 -4.53 3.95 -2.61
N PRO A 126 -3.20 3.75 -2.66
CA PRO A 126 -2.32 3.80 -1.50
C PRO A 126 -1.69 5.19 -1.24
N TYR A 127 -1.62 6.12 -2.21
CA TYR A 127 -1.04 7.45 -1.95
C TYR A 127 -2.04 8.39 -1.28
N LYS A 128 -1.82 8.66 0.01
CA LYS A 128 -2.78 9.29 0.92
C LYS A 128 -2.24 10.61 1.48
N TYR A 129 -1.96 10.63 2.78
CA TYR A 129 -1.49 11.80 3.50
C TYR A 129 -0.11 12.26 3.01
N ASN A 130 0.02 13.56 2.75
CA ASN A 130 1.19 14.20 2.14
C ASN A 130 1.67 13.52 0.85
N GLY A 131 0.74 12.93 0.08
CA GLY A 131 1.06 12.21 -1.16
C GLY A 131 1.92 10.95 -0.96
N LYS A 132 2.10 10.48 0.28
CA LYS A 132 2.92 9.30 0.57
C LYS A 132 2.09 8.03 0.42
N GLU A 133 2.77 6.98 -0.03
CA GLU A 133 2.22 5.62 -0.08
C GLU A 133 1.97 5.10 1.34
N PHE A 134 0.74 4.68 1.60
CA PHE A 134 0.33 3.98 2.80
C PHE A 134 0.39 2.47 2.54
N ASP A 135 1.36 1.81 3.17
CA ASP A 135 1.49 0.35 3.14
C ASP A 135 0.56 -0.25 4.21
N GLN A 136 -0.35 -1.14 3.80
CA GLN A 136 -1.31 -1.79 4.71
C GLN A 136 -0.87 -3.17 5.16
N MET A 137 0.20 -3.73 4.58
CA MET A 137 0.53 -5.13 4.84
C MET A 137 1.36 -5.28 6.10
N HIS A 138 0.67 -5.71 7.17
CA HIS A 138 1.24 -6.15 8.44
C HIS A 138 2.04 -5.07 9.20
N GLY A 139 1.52 -3.84 9.24
CA GLY A 139 1.97 -2.75 10.10
C GLY A 139 1.31 -1.44 9.76
#